data_AF-A0A2V9UY34-F1
#
_entry.id   AF-A0A2V9UY34-F1
#
_cell.length_a   1.000
_cell.length_b   1.000
_cell.length_c   1.000
_cell.angle_alpha   90.00
_cell.angle_beta   90.00
_cell.angle_gamma   90.00
#
_symmetry.space_group_name_H-M   'P 1'
#
loop_
_entity.id
_entity.type
_entity.pdbx_description
1 polymer ?
#
loop_
_entity_poly.entity_id
_entity_poly.type
_entity_poly.pdbx_seq_one_letter_code
_entity_poly.pdbx_strand_id
1 'polypeptide(L)'
;MLLLVHLAIFLQVGLTTRDKPPANADGNSHSPHGSLKIACQNCHTPKGWKPIRAVPEFEHKKTGFALRGMHVKVGCADCHTDLVFSNVGTQ
;
A
#
# COMPACT_ATOMS: atom_id res chain seq x y z
N MET A 1 48.74 -40.15 -29.47
CA MET A 1 48.71 -38.69 -29.74
C MET A 1 47.32 -38.22 -29.30
N LEU A 2 47.16 -37.78 -28.04
CA LEU A 2 47.20 -36.36 -27.62
C LEU A 2 46.21 -35.53 -28.48
N LEU A 3 45.11 -34.89 -28.06
CA LEU A 3 44.52 -34.39 -26.80
C LEU A 3 42.99 -34.58 -26.98
N LEU A 4 42.13 -34.77 -25.96
CA LEU A 4 41.52 -33.69 -25.18
C LEU A 4 40.70 -34.33 -24.06
N VAL A 5 41.13 -34.09 -22.82
CA VAL A 5 40.42 -34.41 -21.57
C VAL A 5 40.01 -33.05 -20.95
N HIS A 6 38.92 -33.06 -20.17
CA HIS A 6 38.35 -31.97 -19.34
C HIS A 6 37.38 -31.07 -20.12
N LEU A 7 36.09 -31.02 -19.77
CA LEU A 7 35.66 -30.53 -18.47
C LEU A 7 34.25 -31.05 -18.12
N ALA A 8 34.16 -31.89 -17.09
CA ALA A 8 32.93 -32.15 -16.37
C ALA A 8 32.83 -31.13 -15.23
N ILE A 9 31.85 -30.23 -15.22
CA ILE A 9 31.46 -29.52 -13.99
C ILE A 9 29.94 -29.33 -13.97
N PHE A 10 29.29 -30.24 -13.23
CA PHE A 10 28.16 -30.02 -12.33
C PHE A 10 27.84 -28.54 -12.04
N LEU A 11 26.58 -28.12 -12.15
CA LEU A 11 25.90 -27.48 -11.00
C LEU A 11 24.40 -27.18 -11.22
N GLN A 12 23.64 -27.55 -10.19
CA GLN A 12 22.36 -26.99 -9.73
C GLN A 12 21.11 -27.21 -10.58
N VAL A 13 20.24 -28.16 -10.20
CA VAL A 13 19.30 -28.07 -9.06
C VAL A 13 18.21 -27.04 -9.33
N GLY A 14 16.98 -27.55 -9.43
CA GLY A 14 15.78 -26.74 -9.58
C GLY A 14 15.47 -25.90 -8.34
N LEU A 15 14.72 -24.83 -8.59
CA LEU A 15 13.95 -24.00 -7.68
C LEU A 15 13.46 -22.87 -8.61
N THR A 16 12.27 -22.33 -8.61
CA THR A 16 11.03 -22.48 -7.87
C THR A 16 10.14 -21.41 -8.49
N THR A 17 8.84 -21.67 -8.55
CA THR A 17 7.76 -20.67 -8.53
C THR A 17 7.73 -19.60 -9.62
N ARG A 18 6.59 -19.56 -10.34
CA ARG A 18 5.96 -18.34 -10.88
C ARG A 18 6.43 -17.12 -10.10
N ASP A 19 7.19 -16.24 -10.74
CA ASP A 19 7.53 -14.95 -10.15
C ASP A 19 6.22 -14.19 -9.94
N LYS A 20 5.73 -14.21 -8.70
CA LYS A 20 4.82 -13.17 -8.24
C LYS A 20 5.60 -11.88 -8.43
N PRO A 21 5.16 -10.94 -9.30
CA PRO A 21 5.83 -9.66 -9.40
C PRO A 21 5.88 -9.06 -8.00
N PRO A 22 7.00 -8.41 -7.60
CA PRO A 22 7.06 -7.78 -6.30
C PRO A 22 5.89 -6.82 -6.20
N ALA A 23 5.18 -6.85 -5.07
CA ALA A 23 4.34 -5.71 -4.74
C ALA A 23 5.26 -4.48 -4.88
N ASN A 24 4.83 -3.48 -5.66
CA ASN A 24 5.49 -2.17 -5.82
C ASN A 24 6.48 -2.04 -7.02
N ALA A 25 6.16 -2.58 -8.19
CA ALA A 25 6.94 -2.37 -9.43
C ALA A 25 6.39 -1.26 -10.36
N ASP A 26 5.85 -0.16 -9.84
CA ASP A 26 5.53 1.03 -10.64
C ASP A 26 5.89 2.36 -9.94
N GLY A 27 6.96 2.96 -10.46
CA GLY A 27 7.35 4.38 -10.37
C GLY A 27 6.63 5.31 -9.37
N ASN A 28 7.20 5.37 -8.17
CA ASN A 28 7.39 6.58 -7.37
C ASN A 28 6.17 7.47 -7.06
N SER A 29 5.12 6.87 -6.49
CA SER A 29 4.32 7.57 -5.48
C SER A 29 4.75 7.06 -4.11
N HIS A 30 5.67 7.78 -3.45
CA HIS A 30 5.93 7.59 -2.02
C HIS A 30 4.72 8.11 -1.24
N SER A 31 3.61 7.38 -1.35
CA SER A 31 2.41 7.65 -0.58
C SER A 31 2.77 7.49 0.90
N PRO A 32 2.59 8.53 1.73
CA PRO A 32 2.82 8.40 3.16
C PRO A 32 1.73 7.54 3.83
N HIS A 33 0.71 7.12 3.08
CA HIS A 33 -0.42 6.33 3.56
C HIS A 33 -0.18 4.81 3.53
N GLY A 34 0.98 4.36 3.08
CA GLY A 34 1.26 2.93 2.88
C GLY A 34 0.34 2.30 1.84
N SER A 35 0.00 1.02 2.05
CA SER A 35 -0.85 0.22 1.16
C SER A 35 -2.32 0.62 1.26
N LEU A 36 -2.69 1.73 0.63
CA LEU A 36 -4.04 2.28 0.68
C LEU A 36 -4.87 1.84 -0.56
N LYS A 37 -5.93 1.05 -0.36
CA LYS A 37 -6.84 0.57 -1.42
C LYS A 37 -8.02 1.53 -1.67
N ILE A 38 -7.76 2.83 -1.73
CA ILE A 38 -8.74 3.87 -2.09
C ILE A 38 -8.08 4.86 -3.05
N ALA A 39 -8.86 5.42 -3.98
CA ALA A 39 -8.36 6.40 -4.95
C ALA A 39 -7.82 7.65 -4.24
N CYS A 40 -6.64 8.11 -4.63
CA CYS A 40 -5.99 9.30 -4.06
C CYS A 40 -6.90 10.53 -4.11
N GLN A 41 -7.72 10.64 -5.17
CA GLN A 41 -8.64 11.74 -5.43
C GLN A 41 -9.80 11.81 -4.42
N ASN A 42 -10.10 10.74 -3.68
CA ASN A 42 -11.11 10.80 -2.63
C ASN A 42 -10.68 11.75 -1.51
N CYS A 43 -9.36 11.86 -1.30
CA CYS A 43 -8.78 12.71 -0.26
C CYS A 43 -8.02 13.90 -0.85
N HIS A 44 -7.41 13.80 -2.03
CA HIS A 44 -6.60 14.87 -2.60
C HIS A 44 -7.30 15.52 -3.79
N THR A 45 -6.86 16.73 -4.13
CA THR A 45 -7.31 17.41 -5.34
C THR A 45 -6.12 17.56 -6.29
N PRO A 46 -6.35 17.73 -7.61
CA PRO A 46 -5.26 18.07 -8.52
C PRO A 46 -4.53 19.37 -8.15
N LYS A 47 -5.18 20.25 -7.36
CA LYS A 47 -4.60 21.52 -6.89
C LYS A 47 -3.61 21.34 -5.75
N GLY A 48 -3.59 20.20 -5.05
CA GLY A 48 -2.67 19.98 -3.94
C GLY A 48 -2.93 18.73 -3.10
N TRP A 49 -1.87 18.30 -2.42
CA TRP A 49 -1.84 17.11 -1.56
C TRP A 49 -2.11 17.43 -0.07
N LYS A 50 -2.03 18.69 0.33
CA LYS A 50 -2.43 19.16 1.65
C LYS A 50 -3.28 20.44 1.54
N PRO A 51 -4.33 20.60 2.36
CA PRO A 51 -4.97 19.57 3.16
C PRO A 51 -5.81 18.62 2.29
N ILE A 52 -6.12 17.46 2.87
CA ILE A 52 -7.10 16.52 2.31
C ILE A 52 -8.45 17.26 2.16
N ARG A 53 -9.26 16.88 1.17
CA ARG A 53 -10.65 17.32 1.00
C ARG A 53 -11.36 17.27 2.35
N ALA A 54 -11.98 18.38 2.76
CA ALA A 54 -12.64 18.48 4.06
C ALA A 54 -13.72 17.40 4.28
N VAL A 55 -14.35 16.94 3.19
CA VAL A 55 -15.27 15.81 3.21
C VAL A 55 -14.85 14.85 2.09
N PRO A 56 -14.10 13.78 2.39
CA PRO A 56 -13.78 12.75 1.41
C PRO A 56 -15.01 11.90 1.10
N GLU A 57 -15.07 11.32 -0.09
CA GLU A 57 -16.16 10.39 -0.51
C GLU A 57 -16.04 9.00 0.17
N PHE A 58 -15.18 8.87 1.17
CA PHE A 58 -14.99 7.63 1.93
C PHE A 58 -16.16 7.34 2.86
N GLU A 59 -16.65 6.11 2.81
CA GLU A 59 -17.82 5.69 3.58
C GLU A 59 -17.46 4.64 4.64
N HIS A 60 -17.33 5.07 5.90
CA HIS A 60 -17.10 4.17 7.03
C HIS A 60 -18.12 3.02 7.14
N LYS A 61 -19.36 3.23 6.68
CA LYS A 61 -20.42 2.19 6.64
C LYS A 61 -20.08 0.98 5.77
N LYS A 62 -19.16 1.11 4.82
CA LYS A 62 -18.69 0.02 3.95
C LYS A 62 -17.52 -0.77 4.56
N THR A 63 -17.13 -0.41 5.77
CA THR A 63 -16.04 -1.06 6.52
C THR A 63 -16.60 -1.79 7.73
N GLY A 64 -15.74 -2.48 8.49
CA GLY A 64 -16.11 -3.06 9.78
C GLY A 64 -16.40 -2.03 10.88
N PHE A 65 -16.12 -0.74 10.66
CA PHE A 65 -16.26 0.31 11.67
C PHE A 65 -17.19 1.43 11.19
N ALA A 66 -18.51 1.21 11.33
CA ALA A 66 -19.51 2.22 11.00
C ALA A 66 -19.63 3.28 12.10
N LEU A 67 -19.37 4.55 11.76
CA LEU A 67 -19.54 5.69 12.67
C LEU A 67 -21.01 5.89 13.04
N ARG A 68 -21.28 6.17 14.32
CA ARG A 68 -22.63 6.39 14.85
C ARG A 68 -22.66 7.55 15.84
N GLY A 69 -23.82 8.20 15.95
CA GLY A 69 -24.05 9.30 16.88
C GLY A 69 -23.07 10.46 16.63
N MET A 70 -22.42 10.93 17.69
CA MET A 70 -21.48 12.05 17.63
C MET A 70 -20.25 11.78 16.76
N HIS A 71 -19.84 10.52 16.58
CA HIS A 71 -18.69 10.15 15.76
C HIS A 71 -18.85 10.46 14.27
N VAL A 72 -20.07 10.74 13.79
CA VAL A 72 -20.28 11.16 12.40
C VAL A 72 -19.75 12.58 12.14
N LYS A 73 -19.51 13.35 13.21
CA LYS A 73 -19.12 14.76 13.14
C LYS A 73 -17.63 15.02 13.37
N VAL A 74 -16.85 14.01 13.76
CA VAL A 74 -15.40 14.17 14.01
C VAL A 74 -14.63 14.10 12.70
N GLY A 75 -13.50 14.81 12.63
CA GLY A 75 -12.60 14.79 11.49
C GLY A 75 -11.81 13.48 11.42
N CYS A 76 -11.30 13.13 10.23
CA CYS A 76 -10.55 11.89 10.05
C CYS A 76 -9.30 11.83 10.95
N ALA A 77 -8.62 12.97 11.15
CA ALA A 77 -7.41 13.09 11.95
C ALA A 77 -7.66 13.00 13.47
N ASP A 78 -8.91 13.10 13.93
CA ASP A 78 -9.25 12.96 15.35
C ASP A 78 -9.10 11.51 15.84
N CYS A 79 -9.12 10.53 14.91
CA CYS A 79 -8.94 9.11 15.20
C CYS A 79 -7.73 8.49 14.45
N HIS A 80 -7.47 8.93 13.23
CA HIS A 80 -6.35 8.48 12.40
C HIS A 80 -5.16 9.44 12.57
N THR A 81 -4.42 9.24 13.65
CA THR A 81 -3.33 10.12 14.09
C THR A 81 -2.09 10.09 13.20
N ASP A 82 -1.99 9.07 12.37
CA ASP A 82 -0.87 8.76 11.51
C ASP A 82 -1.33 8.70 10.05
N LEU A 83 -0.37 8.85 9.13
CA LEU A 83 -0.70 8.94 7.71
C LEU A 83 -1.21 7.60 7.15
N VAL A 84 -1.02 6.49 7.86
CA VAL A 84 -1.60 5.19 7.50
C VAL A 84 -3.03 5.12 8.03
N PHE A 85 -4.00 5.57 7.22
CA PHE A 85 -5.44 5.67 7.58
C PHE A 85 -6.12 4.32 7.89
N SER A 86 -5.44 3.18 7.71
CA SER A 86 -5.93 1.89 8.23
C SER A 86 -5.72 1.75 9.75
N ASN A 87 -4.85 2.57 10.34
CA ASN A 87 -4.58 2.60 11.76
C ASN A 87 -5.47 3.64 12.43
N VAL A 88 -6.18 3.23 13.48
CA VAL A 88 -6.82 4.14 14.43
C VAL A 88 -5.84 4.20 15.59
N GLY A 89 -5.33 5.39 15.93
CA GLY A 89 -4.29 5.55 16.95
C GLY A 89 -4.63 4.72 18.19
N THR A 90 -3.80 3.73 18.50
CA THR A 90 -3.94 2.99 19.75
C THR A 90 -3.52 3.95 20.85
N GLN A 91 -4.50 4.37 21.65
CA GLN A 91 -4.29 5.09 22.90
C GLN A 91 -3.28 4.36 23.79
#